data_AF-A0A8J6Z4P9-F1
#
_entry.id   AF-A0A8J6Z4P9-F1
#
_cell.length_a   1.000
_cell.length_b   1.000
_cell.length_c   1.000
_cell.angle_alpha   90.00
_cell.angle_beta   90.00
_cell.angle_gamma   90.00
#
_symmetry.space_group_name_H-M   'P 1'
#
loop_
_entity.id
_entity.type
_entity.pdbx_description
1 polymer ?
#
loop_
_entity_poly.entity_id
_entity_poly.type
_entity_poly.pdbx_seq_one_letter_code
_entity_poly.pdbx_strand_id
1 'polypeptide(L)'
;MIKIFLIATATVAGFFLSLTNGSVEISAAQIFGSMPLDETQRQILENIRLPRTIVAMLVGVNLSLSGAILQAVMKNPLADPHIIGISSGAGLFGIFVMMIFSDAGALVTPA
;
A
#
# COMPACT_ATOMS: atom_id res chain seq x y z
N MET A 1 -23.18 10.94 -7.84
CA MET A 1 -23.39 9.50 -7.57
C MET A 1 -22.62 8.59 -8.53
N ILE A 2 -22.75 8.74 -9.86
CA ILE A 2 -22.04 7.89 -10.85
C ILE A 2 -20.51 7.80 -10.63
N LYS A 3 -19.85 8.93 -10.32
CA LYS A 3 -18.39 8.99 -10.12
C LYS A 3 -17.92 8.17 -8.90
N ILE A 4 -18.68 8.21 -7.81
CA ILE A 4 -18.35 7.46 -6.59
C ILE A 4 -18.47 5.96 -6.86
N PHE A 5 -19.51 5.56 -7.59
CA PHE A 5 -19.69 4.17 -7.99
C PHE A 5 -18.54 3.67 -8.88
N LEU A 6 -18.12 4.49 -9.84
CA LEU A 6 -16.97 4.18 -10.70
C LEU A 6 -15.67 4.03 -9.91
N ILE A 7 -15.37 4.95 -9.00
CA ILE A 7 -14.15 4.89 -8.17
C ILE A 7 -14.19 3.67 -7.25
N ALA A 8 -15.32 3.41 -6.58
CA ALA A 8 -15.47 2.23 -5.72
C ALA A 8 -15.26 0.93 -6.51
N THR A 9 -15.85 0.83 -7.71
CA THR A 9 -15.67 -0.32 -8.59
C THR A 9 -14.20 -0.46 -9.02
N ALA A 10 -13.55 0.64 -9.38
CA ALA A 10 -12.13 0.65 -9.76
C ALA A 10 -11.21 0.23 -8.60
N THR A 11 -11.49 0.66 -7.37
CA THR A 11 -10.72 0.25 -6.18
C THR A 11 -10.86 -1.26 -5.93
N VAL A 12 -12.08 -1.79 -6.02
CA VAL A 12 -12.33 -3.24 -5.87
C VAL A 12 -11.63 -4.02 -6.99
N ALA A 13 -11.73 -3.57 -8.24
CA ALA A 13 -11.00 -4.20 -9.35
C ALA A 13 -9.48 -4.15 -9.15
N GLY A 14 -8.94 -3.02 -8.70
CA GLY A 14 -7.52 -2.84 -8.38
C GLY A 14 -7.03 -3.78 -7.28
N PHE A 15 -7.86 -4.05 -6.26
CA PHE A 15 -7.56 -5.04 -5.22
C PHE A 15 -7.36 -6.44 -5.81
N PHE A 16 -8.32 -6.92 -6.61
CA PHE A 16 -8.20 -8.24 -7.24
C PHE A 16 -7.04 -8.31 -8.24
N LEU A 17 -6.84 -7.27 -9.05
CA LEU A 17 -5.71 -7.19 -9.97
C LEU A 17 -4.36 -7.22 -9.23
N SER A 18 -4.28 -6.60 -8.05
CA SER A 18 -3.06 -6.63 -7.23
C SER A 18 -2.78 -8.02 -6.66
N LEU A 19 -3.81 -8.86 -6.42
CA LEU A 19 -3.62 -10.22 -5.91
C LEU A 19 -3.21 -11.18 -7.03
N THR A 20 -3.74 -11.02 -8.23
CA THR A 20 -3.41 -11.87 -9.39
C THR A 20 -2.05 -11.55 -9.97
N ASN A 21 -1.67 -10.26 -10.04
CA ASN A 21 -0.39 -9.84 -10.61
C ASN A 21 0.79 -10.05 -9.64
N GLY A 22 1.82 -10.74 -10.11
CA GLY A 22 3.10 -10.87 -9.41
C GLY A 22 4.02 -11.86 -10.09
N SER A 23 5.17 -12.15 -9.48
CA SER A 23 6.21 -13.02 -10.04
C SER A 23 5.80 -14.49 -10.23
N VAL A 24 4.66 -14.87 -9.66
CA VAL A 24 4.06 -16.21 -9.80
C VAL A 24 2.63 -16.02 -10.31
N GLU A 25 2.28 -16.68 -11.39
CA GLU A 25 0.92 -16.57 -11.93
C GLU A 25 -0.05 -17.26 -10.96
N ILE A 26 -0.98 -16.47 -10.41
CA ILE A 26 -2.09 -16.97 -9.58
C ILE A 26 -3.36 -16.53 -10.28
N SER A 27 -4.13 -17.49 -10.78
CA SER A 27 -5.39 -17.23 -11.48
C SER A 27 -6.46 -16.75 -10.51
N ALA A 28 -7.40 -15.92 -10.98
CA ALA A 28 -8.57 -15.53 -10.20
C ALA A 28 -9.36 -16.75 -9.70
N ALA A 29 -9.40 -17.83 -10.49
CA ALA A 29 -10.04 -19.09 -10.12
C ALA A 29 -9.40 -19.74 -8.86
N GLN A 30 -8.09 -19.59 -8.67
CA GLN A 30 -7.36 -20.10 -7.51
C GLN A 30 -7.63 -19.24 -6.27
N ILE A 31 -7.78 -17.93 -6.44
CA ILE A 31 -8.11 -17.00 -5.34
C ILE A 31 -9.52 -17.27 -4.79
N PHE A 32 -10.49 -17.53 -5.68
CA PHE A 32 -11.87 -17.84 -5.28
C PHE A 32 -12.06 -19.31 -4.83
N GLY A 33 -10.98 -20.11 -4.76
CA GLY A 33 -11.03 -21.48 -4.24
C GLY A 33 -11.64 -22.52 -5.19
N SER A 34 -11.84 -22.18 -6.47
CA SER A 34 -12.32 -23.13 -7.48
C SER A 34 -11.23 -24.11 -7.96
N MET A 35 -9.97 -23.81 -7.71
CA MET A 35 -8.82 -24.67 -8.01
C MET A 35 -7.84 -24.65 -6.83
N PRO A 36 -7.24 -25.78 -6.43
CA PRO A 36 -6.28 -25.82 -5.34
C PRO A 36 -5.03 -25.00 -5.68
N LEU A 37 -4.53 -24.27 -4.68
CA LEU A 37 -3.25 -23.57 -4.71
C LEU A 37 -2.14 -24.52 -4.29
N ASP A 38 -0.97 -24.40 -4.92
CA ASP A 38 0.25 -25.01 -4.39
C ASP A 38 0.68 -24.33 -3.07
N GLU A 39 1.43 -25.03 -2.23
CA GLU A 39 1.89 -24.52 -0.93
C GLU A 39 2.70 -23.23 -1.08
N THR A 40 3.55 -23.17 -2.11
CA THR A 40 4.35 -21.97 -2.44
C THR A 40 3.44 -20.79 -2.82
N GLN A 41 2.42 -21.04 -3.64
CA GLN A 41 1.48 -20.00 -4.09
C GLN A 41 0.66 -19.48 -2.91
N ARG A 42 0.25 -20.36 -1.99
CA ARG A 42 -0.49 -20.00 -0.78
C ARG A 42 0.35 -19.11 0.14
N GLN A 43 1.61 -19.48 0.40
CA GLN A 43 2.51 -18.66 1.22
C GLN A 43 2.74 -17.27 0.62
N ILE A 44 2.93 -17.18 -0.69
CA ILE A 44 3.08 -15.89 -1.39
C ILE A 44 1.80 -15.05 -1.27
N LEU A 45 0.63 -15.67 -1.45
CA LEU A 45 -0.64 -14.95 -1.38
C LEU A 45 -0.90 -14.41 0.04
N GLU A 46 -0.77 -15.26 1.06
CA GLU A 46 -1.12 -14.94 2.44
C GLU A 46 -0.06 -14.05 3.13
N ASN A 47 1.24 -14.34 2.95
CA ASN A 47 2.30 -13.63 3.70
C ASN A 47 2.90 -12.43 2.96
N ILE A 48 2.70 -12.32 1.64
CA ILE A 48 3.34 -11.26 0.84
C ILE A 48 2.28 -10.39 0.16
N ARG A 49 1.44 -10.96 -0.71
CA ARG A 49 0.55 -10.16 -1.57
C ARG A 49 -0.58 -9.51 -0.79
N LEU A 50 -1.32 -10.31 -0.02
CA LEU A 50 -2.45 -9.83 0.77
C LEU A 50 -2.07 -8.69 1.74
N PRO A 51 -1.05 -8.83 2.61
CA PRO A 51 -0.65 -7.74 3.48
C PRO A 51 -0.18 -6.51 2.71
N ARG A 52 0.60 -6.68 1.62
CA ARG A 52 1.05 -5.57 0.77
C ARG A 52 -0.12 -4.81 0.14
N THR A 53 -1.10 -5.51 -0.41
CA THR A 53 -2.28 -4.88 -1.04
C THR A 53 -3.11 -4.12 -0.02
N ILE A 54 -3.30 -4.66 1.18
CA ILE A 54 -4.00 -3.98 2.27
C ILE A 54 -3.26 -2.69 2.66
N VAL A 55 -1.95 -2.76 2.89
CA VAL A 55 -1.14 -1.58 3.25
C VAL A 55 -1.21 -0.53 2.14
N ALA A 56 -1.10 -0.93 0.86
CA ALA A 56 -1.20 0.00 -0.27
C ALA A 56 -2.55 0.74 -0.31
N MET A 57 -3.67 0.04 -0.05
CA MET A 57 -4.99 0.67 0.04
C MET A 57 -5.07 1.65 1.21
N LEU A 58 -4.62 1.25 2.40
CA LEU A 58 -4.64 2.10 3.59
C LEU A 58 -3.79 3.37 3.40
N VAL A 59 -2.61 3.23 2.82
CA VAL A 59 -1.75 4.36 2.47
C VAL A 59 -2.44 5.29 1.47
N GLY A 60 -3.06 4.75 0.42
CA GLY A 60 -3.80 5.54 -0.57
C GLY A 60 -4.95 6.35 0.06
N VAL A 61 -5.73 5.73 0.96
CA VAL A 61 -6.81 6.40 1.70
C VAL A 61 -6.25 7.53 2.56
N ASN A 62 -5.18 7.28 3.32
CA ASN A 62 -4.58 8.28 4.20
C ASN A 62 -3.98 9.45 3.43
N LEU A 63 -3.32 9.20 2.29
CA LEU A 63 -2.76 10.25 1.43
C LEU A 63 -3.88 11.11 0.83
N SER A 64 -4.95 10.49 0.32
CA SER A 64 -6.10 11.21 -0.23
C SER A 64 -6.80 12.07 0.83
N LEU A 65 -6.99 11.53 2.04
CA LEU A 65 -7.62 12.25 3.14
C LEU A 65 -6.74 13.41 3.63
N SER A 66 -5.44 13.17 3.84
CA SER A 66 -4.49 14.20 4.23
C SER A 66 -4.44 15.35 3.22
N GLY A 67 -4.42 15.03 1.93
CA GLY A 67 -4.50 16.03 0.85
C GLY A 67 -5.78 16.87 0.93
N ALA A 68 -6.94 16.23 1.06
CA ALA A 68 -8.21 16.95 1.17
C ALA A 68 -8.28 17.85 2.41
N ILE A 69 -7.82 17.36 3.57
CA ILE A 69 -7.78 18.13 4.82
C ILE A 69 -6.86 19.34 4.66
N LEU A 70 -5.64 19.15 4.15
CA LEU A 70 -4.69 20.25 4.03
C LEU A 70 -5.14 21.29 3.00
N GLN A 71 -5.71 20.86 1.86
CA GLN A 71 -6.31 21.78 0.89
C GLN A 71 -7.43 22.62 1.50
N ALA A 72 -8.26 22.02 2.37
CA ALA A 72 -9.33 22.74 3.07
C ALA A 72 -8.80 23.73 4.11
N VAL A 73 -7.82 23.34 4.92
CA VAL A 73 -7.21 24.19 5.96
C VAL A 73 -6.46 25.37 5.34
N MET A 74 -5.65 25.11 4.32
CA MET A 74 -4.86 26.13 3.63
C MET A 74 -5.71 26.98 2.68
N LYS A 75 -6.95 26.56 2.41
CA LYS A 75 -7.84 27.14 1.39
C LYS A 75 -7.14 27.31 0.04
N ASN A 76 -6.24 26.38 -0.27
CA ASN A 76 -5.44 26.37 -1.48
C ASN A 76 -5.56 24.99 -2.14
N PRO A 77 -6.23 24.86 -3.29
CA PRO A 77 -6.41 23.59 -3.97
C PRO A 77 -5.09 22.98 -4.50
N LEU A 78 -4.00 23.75 -4.51
CA LEU A 78 -2.66 23.28 -4.86
C LEU A 78 -1.81 22.85 -3.64
N ALA A 79 -2.36 22.95 -2.43
CA ALA A 79 -1.64 22.51 -1.23
C ALA A 79 -1.48 20.99 -1.24
N ASP A 80 -0.25 20.54 -1.00
CA ASP A 80 0.14 19.14 -0.94
C ASP A 80 0.66 18.80 0.47
N PRO A 81 0.30 17.63 1.04
CA PRO A 81 0.74 17.20 2.37
C PRO A 81 2.25 17.21 2.62
N HIS A 82 3.08 17.15 1.58
CA HIS A 82 4.53 17.13 1.72
C HIS A 82 5.12 18.53 2.01
N ILE A 83 4.36 19.61 1.77
CA ILE A 83 4.84 21.00 1.95
C ILE A 83 5.13 21.34 3.44
N ILE A 84 4.47 20.66 4.38
CA ILE A 84 4.65 20.88 5.83
C ILE A 84 5.85 20.14 6.42
N GLY A 85 6.67 19.48 5.59
CA GLY A 85 7.96 18.90 6.00
C GLY A 85 7.91 17.53 6.67
N ILE A 86 6.72 16.92 6.82
CA ILE A 86 6.56 15.61 7.48
C ILE A 86 7.32 14.51 6.75
N SER A 87 7.27 14.47 5.41
CA SER A 87 7.97 13.45 4.62
C SER A 87 9.49 13.55 4.73
N SER A 88 10.03 14.78 4.71
CA SER A 88 11.47 15.01 4.87
C SER A 88 11.94 14.62 6.26
N GLY A 89 11.15 14.92 7.30
CA GLY A 89 11.43 14.50 8.69
C GLY A 89 11.40 12.98 8.86
N ALA A 90 10.39 12.30 8.29
CA ALA A 90 10.31 10.84 8.31
C ALA A 90 11.48 10.18 7.59
N GLY A 91 11.88 10.70 6.42
CA GLY A 91 13.05 10.21 5.68
C GLY A 91 14.36 10.41 6.43
N LEU A 92 14.59 11.61 6.99
CA LEU A 92 15.76 11.89 7.83
C LEU A 92 15.84 10.92 9.00
N PHE A 93 14.74 10.71 9.71
CA PHE A 93 14.70 9.80 10.85
C PHE A 93 14.94 8.35 10.44
N GLY A 94 14.39 7.90 9.31
CA GLY A 94 14.65 6.57 8.77
C GLY A 94 16.15 6.33 8.50
N ILE A 95 16.81 7.29 7.84
CA ILE A 95 18.26 7.23 7.58
C ILE A 95 19.05 7.24 8.90
N PHE A 96 18.67 8.11 9.84
CA PHE A 96 19.31 8.22 11.14
C PHE A 96 19.25 6.89 11.93
N VAL A 97 18.09 6.24 11.93
CA VAL A 97 17.91 4.91 12.54
C VAL A 97 18.79 3.87 11.84
N MET A 98 18.81 3.83 10.51
CA MET A 98 19.66 2.90 9.77
C MET A 98 21.16 3.11 10.03
N MET A 99 21.59 4.36 10.25
CA MET A 99 22.99 4.69 10.51
C MET A 99 23.44 4.32 11.93
N ILE A 100 22.58 4.56 12.94
CA ILE A 100 22.92 4.31 14.35
C ILE A 100 22.72 2.86 14.74
N PHE A 101 21.67 2.22 14.23
CA PHE A 101 21.33 0.83 14.53
C PHE A 101 21.76 -0.12 13.41
N SER A 102 22.90 0.16 12.78
CA SER A 102 23.44 -0.62 11.66
C SER A 102 23.67 -2.10 12.00
N ASP A 103 24.04 -2.41 13.26
CA ASP A 103 24.20 -3.78 13.77
C ASP A 103 22.88 -4.46 14.18
N ALA A 104 21.78 -3.71 14.29
CA ALA A 104 20.46 -4.27 14.61
C ALA A 104 19.71 -4.75 13.35
N GLY A 105 20.45 -5.21 12.33
CA GLY A 105 19.88 -5.70 11.07
C GLY A 105 18.83 -6.80 11.23
N ALA A 106 18.83 -7.52 12.36
CA ALA A 106 17.81 -8.52 12.70
C ALA A 106 16.41 -7.92 12.99
N LEU A 107 16.32 -6.63 13.35
CA LEU A 107 15.06 -5.91 13.55
C LEU A 107 14.57 -5.21 12.27
N VAL A 108 15.46 -5.04 11.29
CA VAL A 108 15.09 -4.57 9.96
C VAL A 108 14.54 -5.78 9.21
N THR A 109 13.27 -5.74 8.81
CA THR A 109 12.67 -6.84 8.05
C THR A 109 13.52 -7.16 6.82
N PRO A 110 13.97 -8.41 6.61
CA PRO A 110 14.69 -8.77 5.40
C PRO A 110 13.81 -8.47 4.18
N ALA A 111 14.42 -7.88 3.16
CA ALA A 111 13.76 -7.46 1.91
C ALA A 111 13.22 -8.65 1.11
#